data_AF-A0A392SBQ4-F1
#
_entry.id   AF-A0A392SBQ4-F1
#
_cell.length_a   1.000
_cell.length_b   1.000
_cell.length_c   1.000
_cell.angle_alpha   90.00
_cell.angle_beta   90.00
_cell.angle_gamma   90.00
#
_symmetry.space_group_name_H-M   'P 1'
#
loop_
_entity.id
_entity.type
_entity.pdbx_description
1 polymer ?
#
loop_
_entity_poly.entity_id
_entity_poly.type
_entity_poly.pdbx_seq_one_letter_code
_entity_poly.pdbx_strand_id
1 'polypeptide(L)'
;TKSDDSGNTSPVWNERFTLSLPLPLQDSTLTLEIFHSKPSDTPKPLVATLRLPLKDLPELNHSTVVRKFPVVRPSGRPQGKIHLKIGLLGRSPPPPQPQTFDYLNLN
;
A
#
# COMPACT_ATOMS: atom_id res chain seq x y z
N THR A 1 22.44 6.27 5.12
CA THR A 1 21.38 6.88 5.94
C THR A 1 21.81 6.75 7.39
N LYS A 2 21.76 7.85 8.15
CA LYS A 2 21.96 7.80 9.60
C LYS A 2 20.80 7.02 10.20
N SER A 3 21.07 6.09 11.10
CA SER A 3 20.00 5.30 11.74
C SER A 3 19.09 6.20 12.55
N ASP A 4 17.79 5.94 12.53
CA ASP A 4 16.82 6.59 13.42
C ASP A 4 16.89 6.03 14.85
N ASP A 5 16.14 6.63 15.77
CA ASP A 5 16.08 6.22 17.19
C ASP A 5 15.50 4.80 17.37
N SER A 6 14.97 4.17 16.31
CA SER A 6 14.49 2.79 16.29
C SER A 6 15.52 1.80 15.73
N GLY A 7 16.73 2.25 15.42
CA GLY A 7 17.78 1.42 14.82
C GLY A 7 17.42 0.92 13.42
N ASN A 8 16.58 1.67 12.67
CA ASN A 8 16.02 1.29 11.36
C ASN A 8 15.14 0.03 11.38
N THR A 9 14.59 -0.35 12.54
CA THR A 9 13.73 -1.54 12.67
C THR A 9 12.24 -1.22 12.56
N SER A 10 11.86 0.06 12.66
CA SER A 10 10.48 0.53 12.61
C SER A 10 10.31 1.68 11.60
N PRO A 11 10.57 1.43 10.30
CA PRO A 11 10.44 2.47 9.28
C PRO A 11 8.99 3.01 9.20
N VAL A 12 8.87 4.32 9.01
CA VAL A 12 7.60 5.01 8.76
C VAL A 12 7.62 5.55 7.32
N TRP A 13 6.82 4.96 6.45
CA TRP A 13 6.72 5.40 5.06
C TRP A 13 5.69 6.50 4.85
N ASN A 14 4.49 6.37 5.44
CA ASN A 14 3.34 7.27 5.23
C ASN A 14 2.96 7.48 3.75
N GLU A 15 3.32 6.54 2.89
CA GLU A 15 2.99 6.56 1.46
C GLU A 15 1.55 6.14 1.19
N ARG A 16 0.94 6.71 0.14
CA ARG A 16 -0.41 6.39 -0.31
C ARG A 16 -0.39 5.86 -1.73
N PHE A 17 -0.89 4.64 -1.90
CA PHE A 17 -1.05 4.00 -3.21
C PHE A 17 -2.53 3.90 -3.58
N THR A 18 -2.83 4.07 -4.87
CA THR A 18 -4.13 3.75 -5.45
C THR A 18 -3.92 2.70 -6.53
N LEU A 19 -4.57 1.56 -6.38
CA LEU A 19 -4.42 0.42 -7.26
C LEU A 19 -5.79 0.06 -7.85
N SER A 20 -5.85 -0.16 -9.16
CA SER A 20 -7.02 -0.74 -9.80
C SER A 20 -7.10 -2.23 -9.46
N LEU A 21 -8.30 -2.73 -9.17
CA LEU A 21 -8.53 -4.15 -8.93
C LEU A 21 -8.78 -4.86 -10.26
N PRO A 22 -7.89 -5.77 -10.72
CA PRO A 22 -8.08 -6.50 -11.98
C PRO A 22 -9.12 -7.62 -11.86
N LEU A 23 -9.45 -8.03 -10.64
CA LEU A 23 -10.42 -9.07 -10.31
C LEU A 23 -11.46 -8.52 -9.33
N PRO A 24 -12.63 -9.17 -9.20
CA PRO A 24 -13.56 -8.88 -8.12
C PRO A 24 -12.87 -8.93 -6.75
N LEU A 25 -13.44 -8.21 -5.78
CA LEU A 25 -12.89 -8.13 -4.42
C LEU A 25 -12.74 -9.52 -3.78
N GLN A 26 -13.66 -10.42 -4.10
CA GLN A 26 -13.75 -11.78 -3.59
C GLN A 26 -12.53 -12.64 -3.97
N ASP A 27 -11.95 -12.37 -5.13
CA ASP A 27 -10.86 -13.16 -5.72
C ASP A 27 -9.51 -12.42 -5.64
N SER A 28 -9.51 -11.20 -5.10
CA SER A 28 -8.34 -10.35 -5.02
C SER A 28 -7.56 -10.55 -3.71
N THR A 29 -6.23 -10.59 -3.82
CA THR A 29 -5.33 -10.61 -2.67
C THR A 29 -4.32 -9.46 -2.78
N LEU A 30 -4.24 -8.62 -1.75
CA LEU A 30 -3.15 -7.66 -1.61
C LEU A 30 -1.92 -8.39 -1.07
N THR A 31 -0.84 -8.35 -1.84
CA THR A 31 0.49 -8.80 -1.39
C THR A 31 1.37 -7.58 -1.19
N LEU A 32 1.94 -7.45 0.01
CA LEU A 32 2.91 -6.44 0.35
C LEU A 32 4.23 -7.13 0.71
N GLU A 33 5.29 -6.74 0.02
CA GLU A 33 6.65 -7.25 0.23
C GLU A 33 7.57 -6.13 0.67
N ILE A 34 8.35 -6.39 1.71
CA ILE A 34 9.23 -5.41 2.34
C ILE A 34 10.67 -5.82 2.04
N PHE A 35 11.44 -4.93 1.42
CA PHE A 35 12.82 -5.18 1.04
C PHE A 35 13.79 -4.22 1.73
N HIS A 36 15.03 -4.66 1.92
CA HIS A 36 16.13 -3.74 2.18
C HIS A 36 16.38 -2.85 0.97
N SER A 37 16.50 -1.54 1.19
CA SER A 37 16.70 -0.54 0.12
C SER A 37 18.10 -0.57 -0.49
N LYS A 38 19.09 -1.11 0.24
CA LYS A 38 20.42 -1.39 -0.28
C LYS A 38 20.50 -2.88 -0.60
N PRO A 39 21.08 -3.28 -1.74
CA PRO A 39 21.50 -4.66 -1.93
C PRO A 39 22.49 -4.97 -0.80
N SER A 40 22.05 -5.79 0.15
CA SER A 40 22.89 -6.27 1.24
C SER A 40 23.89 -7.30 0.71
N ASP A 41 24.97 -7.53 1.43
CA ASP A 41 25.87 -8.68 1.19
C ASP A 41 25.15 -10.04 1.39
N THR A 42 23.91 -10.02 1.89
CA THR A 42 23.06 -11.21 1.98
C THR A 42 22.20 -11.36 0.72
N PRO A 43 22.18 -12.54 0.09
CA PRO A 43 21.55 -12.77 -1.23
C PRO A 43 20.01 -12.72 -1.22
N LYS A 44 19.36 -12.36 -0.10
CA LYS A 44 17.90 -12.33 0.00
C LYS A 44 17.43 -11.00 0.61
N PRO A 45 17.15 -9.98 -0.21
CA PRO A 45 16.77 -8.65 0.26
C PRO A 45 15.36 -8.59 0.86
N LEU A 46 14.55 -9.65 0.69
CA LEU A 46 13.19 -9.76 1.20
C LEU A 46 13.18 -9.96 2.72
N VAL A 47 12.71 -8.93 3.42
CA VAL A 47 12.58 -8.90 4.88
C VAL A 47 11.32 -9.65 5.30
N ALA A 48 10.17 -9.27 4.74
CA ALA A 48 8.88 -9.83 5.13
C ALA A 48 7.84 -9.72 4.01
N THR A 49 6.82 -10.57 4.11
CA THR A 49 5.66 -10.58 3.23
C THR A 49 4.39 -10.54 4.08
N LEU A 50 3.38 -9.84 3.55
CA LEU A 50 2.00 -9.83 4.02
C LEU A 50 1.10 -10.19 2.85
N ARG A 51 0.20 -11.16 3.04
CA ARG A 51 -0.83 -11.52 2.06
C ARG A 51 -2.19 -11.35 2.72
N LEU A 52 -3.04 -10.52 2.13
CA LEU A 52 -4.37 -10.18 2.63
C LEU A 52 -5.40 -10.45 1.54
N PRO A 53 -6.22 -11.50 1.66
CA PRO A 53 -7.41 -11.64 0.84
C PRO A 53 -8.32 -10.43 1.10
N LEU A 54 -8.69 -9.69 0.04
CA LEU A 54 -9.42 -8.43 0.21
C LEU A 54 -10.85 -8.64 0.73
N LYS A 55 -11.43 -9.81 0.47
CA LYS A 55 -12.72 -10.23 1.03
C LYS A 55 -12.76 -10.33 2.55
N ASP A 56 -11.63 -10.58 3.18
CA ASP A 56 -11.53 -10.79 4.62
C ASP A 56 -11.25 -9.48 5.37
N LEU A 57 -11.08 -8.37 4.62
CA LEU A 57 -10.83 -7.06 5.22
C LEU A 57 -12.15 -6.41 5.65
N PRO A 58 -12.35 -6.15 6.95
CA PRO A 58 -13.52 -5.44 7.42
C PRO A 58 -13.45 -3.96 7.03
N GLU A 59 -14.60 -3.29 7.00
CA GLU A 59 -14.67 -1.82 6.93
C GLU A 59 -13.93 -1.20 5.75
N LEU A 60 -13.98 -1.84 4.56
CA LEU A 60 -13.32 -1.32 3.35
C LEU A 60 -13.87 0.03 2.88
N ASN A 61 -15.03 0.44 3.39
CA ASN A 61 -15.62 1.75 3.15
C ASN A 61 -14.96 2.87 3.99
N HIS A 62 -14.17 2.50 5.01
CA HIS A 62 -13.51 3.43 5.93
C HIS A 62 -11.99 3.44 5.72
N SER A 63 -11.54 4.20 4.72
CA SER A 63 -10.12 4.29 4.34
C SER A 63 -9.21 4.97 5.38
N THR A 64 -9.76 5.50 6.48
CA THR A 64 -9.01 6.23 7.51
C THR A 64 -8.55 5.35 8.67
N VAL A 65 -9.15 4.17 8.84
CA VAL A 65 -8.88 3.26 9.96
C VAL A 65 -7.49 2.62 9.80
N VAL A 66 -6.65 2.81 10.82
CA VAL A 66 -5.33 2.16 10.89
C VAL A 66 -5.49 0.74 11.43
N ARG A 67 -5.09 -0.25 10.64
CA ARG A 67 -5.11 -1.66 11.01
C ARG A 67 -3.70 -2.21 11.14
N LYS A 68 -3.50 -3.09 12.12
CA LYS A 68 -2.22 -3.72 12.42
C LYS A 68 -2.22 -5.15 11.90
N PHE A 69 -1.27 -5.46 11.02
CA PHE A 69 -1.14 -6.78 10.40
C PHE A 69 0.19 -7.42 10.81
N PRO A 70 0.20 -8.72 11.20
CA PRO A 70 1.44 -9.45 11.37
C PRO A 70 2.08 -9.65 9.99
N VAL A 71 3.40 -9.51 9.93
CA VAL A 71 4.18 -9.84 8.72
C VAL A 71 5.07 -11.04 9.01
N VAL A 72 5.35 -11.84 7.99
CA VAL A 72 6.15 -13.07 8.11
C VAL A 72 7.37 -13.00 7.22
N ARG A 73 8.49 -13.59 7.64
CA ARG A 73 9.62 -13.81 6.73
C ARG A 73 9.22 -14.80 5.62
N PRO A 74 9.97 -14.89 4.50
CA PRO A 74 9.74 -15.95 3.49
C PRO A 74 9.76 -17.36 4.10
N SER A 75 10.46 -17.47 5.23
CA SER A 75 10.34 -18.47 6.27
C SER A 75 8.98 -19.04 6.68
N GLY A 76 7.97 -18.19 6.74
CA GLY A 76 6.77 -18.37 7.56
C GLY A 76 6.94 -17.97 9.04
N ARG A 77 8.16 -17.72 9.54
CA ARG A 77 8.35 -17.24 10.93
C ARG A 77 7.84 -15.81 11.08
N PRO A 78 7.31 -15.41 12.26
CA PRO A 78 6.91 -14.03 12.52
C PRO A 78 8.07 -13.04 12.33
N GLN A 79 7.80 -11.89 11.70
CA GLN A 79 8.78 -10.85 11.39
C GLN A 79 8.25 -9.45 11.77
N GLY A 80 7.51 -9.36 12.87
CA GLY A 80 6.95 -8.10 13.37
C GLY A 80 5.55 -7.79 12.82
N LYS A 81 5.22 -6.51 12.76
CA LYS A 81 3.87 -6.01 12.42
C LYS A 81 3.98 -4.75 11.57
N ILE A 82 3.00 -4.53 10.70
CA ILE A 82 2.86 -3.31 9.89
C ILE A 82 1.51 -2.64 10.16
N HIS A 83 1.47 -1.32 10.11
CA HIS A 83 0.25 -0.52 10.27
C HIS A 83 -0.16 0.05 8.91
N LEU A 84 -1.36 -0.28 8.44
CA LEU A 84 -1.86 0.13 7.13
C LEU A 84 -3.27 0.72 7.24
N LYS A 85 -3.56 1.68 6.37
CA LYS A 85 -4.91 2.17 6.06
C LYS A 85 -5.31 1.62 4.70
N ILE A 86 -6.45 0.95 4.60
CA ILE A 86 -6.93 0.35 3.34
C ILE A 86 -8.41 0.70 3.17
N GLY A 87 -8.79 1.12 1.97
CA GLY A 87 -10.19 1.31 1.64
C GLY A 87 -10.43 1.34 0.14
N LEU A 88 -11.69 1.18 -0.26
CA LEU A 88 -12.13 1.27 -1.64
C LEU A 88 -12.36 2.74 -2.03
N LEU A 89 -11.88 3.10 -3.22
CA LEU A 89 -12.26 4.34 -3.88
C LEU A 89 -13.42 4.00 -4.82
N GLY A 90 -14.62 4.47 -4.51
CA GLY A 90 -15.81 4.17 -5.30
C GLY A 90 -15.74 4.79 -6.70
N ARG A 91 -15.77 3.95 -7.75
CA ARG A 91 -15.60 4.27 -9.19
C ARG A 91 -14.31 5.04 -9.53
N SER A 92 -13.76 4.83 -10.73
CA SER A 92 -12.59 5.60 -11.16
C SER A 92 -12.92 7.10 -11.10
N PRO A 93 -11.95 7.98 -10.78
CA PRO A 93 -12.15 9.41 -11.06
C PRO A 93 -12.60 9.56 -12.52
N PRO A 94 -13.54 10.46 -12.82
CA PRO A 94 -13.90 10.73 -14.20
C PRO A 94 -12.63 11.11 -14.97
N PRO A 95 -12.48 10.70 -16.24
CA PRO A 95 -11.35 11.13 -17.05
C PRO A 95 -11.24 12.66 -17.00
N PRO A 96 -10.02 13.24 -17.01
CA PRO A 96 -9.86 14.69 -17.01
C PRO A 96 -10.68 15.26 -18.16
N GLN A 97 -11.66 16.12 -17.84
CA GLN A 97 -12.47 16.77 -18.85
C GLN A 97 -11.55 17.66 -19.70
N PRO A 98 -11.68 17.65 -21.04
CA PRO A 98 -10.94 18.58 -21.86
C PRO A 98 -11.29 20.00 -21.41
N GLN A 99 -10.28 20.79 -21.04
CA GLN A 99 -10.47 22.19 -20.68
C GLN A 99 -10.94 22.91 -21.93
N THR A 100 -12.23 23.21 -22.00
CA THR A 100 -12.77 24.14 -23.00
C THR A 100 -12.26 25.52 -22.61
N PHE A 101 -11.23 25.98 -23.30
CA PHE A 101 -10.83 27.38 -23.25
C PHE A 101 -11.96 28.18 -23.93
N ASP A 102 -12.77 28.87 -23.13
CA ASP A 102 -13.80 29.78 -23.63
C ASP A 102 -13.12 30.99 -24.28
N TYR A 103 -12.86 30.90 -25.58
CA TYR A 103 -12.35 31.99 -26.42
C TYR A 103 -13.40 33.09 -26.72
N LEU A 104 -14.48 33.18 -25.95
CA LEU A 104 -15.64 34.03 -26.28
C LEU A 104 -15.73 35.34 -25.49
N ASN A 105 -14.67 35.79 -24.81
CA ASN A 105 -14.62 37.12 -24.20
C ASN A 105 -13.51 37.99 -24.82
N LEU A 106 -13.62 38.24 -26.12
CA LEU A 106 -12.98 39.39 -26.74
C LEU A 106 -14.04 40.21 -27.48
N ASN A 107 -14.69 41.11 -26.75
CA ASN A 107 -15.35 42.28 -27.34
C ASN A 107 -15.29 43.44 -26.34
#